data_AF-A0ABD2QZL5-F1
#
_entry.id   AF-A0ABD2QZL5-F1
#
_cell.length_a   1.000
_cell.length_b   1.000
_cell.length_c   1.000
_cell.angle_alpha   90.00
_cell.angle_beta   90.00
_cell.angle_gamma   90.00
#
_symmetry.space_group_name_H-M   'P 1'
#
loop_
_entity.id
_entity.type
_entity.pdbx_description
1 polymer ?
#
loop_
_entity_poly.entity_id
_entity_poly.type
_entity_poly.pdbx_seq_one_letter_code
_entity_poly.pdbx_strand_id
1 'polypeptide(L)'
;MAIAAAIVLPIGLLFLLSGLIINFIQALLFILVRPFSKNIFRRINKEVAELLWLEIVWLFDWWANVKVELYTDQETYGIMGKEPALIISNHRSDIDWLVGWVLAQRVGCLGNTIALAKKSLSYLPVLGWSMWFSGCISLERSWNKDENILKKELASHIQSF
;
A
#
# COMPACT_ATOMS: atom_id res chain seq x y z
N MET A 1 -10.64 28.14 -11.98
CA MET A 1 -9.38 27.43 -12.35
C MET A 1 -8.20 27.81 -11.45
N ALA A 2 -7.93 29.10 -11.18
CA ALA A 2 -6.81 29.52 -10.32
C ALA A 2 -6.88 28.98 -8.87
N ILE A 3 -8.06 28.97 -8.25
CA ILE A 3 -8.25 28.48 -6.85
C ILE A 3 -7.99 26.97 -6.75
N ALA A 4 -8.49 26.18 -7.71
CA ALA A 4 -8.24 24.74 -7.73
C ALA A 4 -6.75 24.42 -7.90
N ALA A 5 -6.06 25.14 -8.79
CA ALA A 5 -4.61 25.01 -8.95
C ALA A 5 -3.84 25.39 -7.68
N ALA A 6 -4.26 26.44 -6.98
CA ALA A 6 -3.62 26.88 -5.73
C ALA A 6 -3.73 25.86 -4.58
N ILE A 7 -4.69 24.93 -4.64
CA ILE A 7 -4.88 23.87 -3.63
C ILE A 7 -4.24 22.56 -4.09
N VAL A 8 -4.48 22.16 -5.34
CA VAL A 8 -4.02 20.87 -5.88
C VAL A 8 -2.50 20.86 -6.07
N LEU A 9 -1.91 21.98 -6.49
CA LEU A 9 -0.47 22.03 -6.76
C LEU A 9 0.38 21.84 -5.49
N PRO A 10 0.11 22.52 -4.36
CA PRO A 10 0.85 22.27 -3.12
C PRO A 10 0.70 20.84 -2.60
N ILE A 11 -0.51 20.26 -2.67
CA ILE A 11 -0.76 18.87 -2.24
C ILE A 11 0.01 17.89 -3.12
N GLY A 12 -0.04 18.07 -4.44
CA GLY A 12 0.72 17.25 -5.39
C GLY A 12 2.23 17.38 -5.18
N LEU A 13 2.74 18.59 -4.95
CA LEU A 13 4.15 18.81 -4.64
C LEU A 13 4.57 18.17 -3.32
N LEU A 14 3.74 18.29 -2.29
CA LEU A 14 3.96 17.65 -0.99
C LEU A 14 4.12 16.13 -1.20
N PHE A 15 3.13 15.49 -1.82
CA PHE A 15 3.14 14.05 -2.10
C PHE A 15 4.35 13.60 -2.94
N LEU A 16 4.73 14.37 -3.95
CA LEU A 16 5.88 14.03 -4.78
C LEU A 16 7.19 14.17 -4.01
N LEU A 17 7.39 15.25 -3.25
CA LEU A 17 8.62 15.49 -2.51
C LEU A 17 8.77 14.51 -1.35
N SER A 18 7.74 14.34 -0.52
CA SER A 18 7.73 13.35 0.57
C SER A 18 7.91 11.95 0.02
N GLY A 19 7.18 11.60 -1.04
CA GLY A 19 7.25 10.30 -1.70
C GLY A 19 8.63 9.96 -2.27
N LEU A 20 9.33 10.93 -2.86
CA LEU A 20 10.70 10.74 -3.34
C LEU A 20 11.69 10.57 -2.18
N ILE A 21 11.52 11.29 -1.07
CA ILE A 21 12.31 11.09 0.16
C ILE A 21 12.09 9.67 0.70
N ILE A 22 10.84 9.23 0.78
CA ILE A 22 10.48 7.87 1.19
C ILE A 22 11.13 6.85 0.26
N ASN A 23 11.02 6.97 -1.06
CA ASN A 23 11.65 6.05 -2.00
C ASN A 23 13.18 6.02 -1.85
N PHE A 24 13.82 7.17 -1.60
CA PHE A 24 15.25 7.22 -1.35
C PHE A 24 15.63 6.43 -0.09
N ILE A 25 14.88 6.60 1.00
CA ILE A 25 15.08 5.81 2.23
C ILE A 25 14.85 4.32 1.95
N GLN A 26 13.80 3.95 1.23
CA GLN A 26 13.52 2.55 0.88
C GLN A 26 14.64 1.94 0.03
N ALA A 27 15.22 2.70 -0.91
CA ALA A 27 16.36 2.27 -1.70
C ALA A 27 17.61 2.04 -0.82
N LEU A 28 17.88 2.94 0.14
CA LEU A 28 18.96 2.75 1.11
C LEU A 28 18.74 1.50 1.97
N LEU A 29 17.53 1.30 2.50
CA LEU A 29 17.18 0.09 3.25
C LEU A 29 17.33 -1.18 2.41
N PHE A 30 16.97 -1.11 1.13
CA PHE A 30 17.08 -2.24 0.20
C PHE A 30 18.54 -2.62 -0.06
N ILE A 31 19.44 -1.64 -0.16
CA ILE A 31 20.87 -1.90 -0.41
C ILE A 31 21.58 -2.29 0.88
N LEU A 32 21.28 -1.62 2.00
CA LEU A 32 22.06 -1.73 3.24
C LEU A 32 21.51 -2.77 4.22
N VAL A 33 20.20 -3.04 4.25
CA VAL A 33 19.57 -3.91 5.26
C VAL A 33 19.13 -5.24 4.66
N ARG A 34 18.51 -5.21 3.48
CA ARG A 34 17.93 -6.41 2.84
C ARG A 34 18.93 -7.55 2.60
N PRO A 35 20.21 -7.32 2.23
CA PRO A 35 21.17 -8.41 2.04
C PRO A 35 21.46 -9.21 3.32
N PHE A 36 21.36 -8.57 4.48
CA PHE A 36 21.61 -9.20 5.78
C PHE A 36 20.36 -9.89 6.34
N SER A 37 19.18 -9.26 6.20
CA SER A 37 17.93 -9.86 6.62
C SER A 37 16.73 -9.28 5.89
N LYS A 38 15.99 -10.15 5.18
CA LYS A 38 14.72 -9.79 4.54
C LYS A 38 13.66 -9.39 5.57
N ASN A 39 13.65 -10.05 6.73
CA ASN A 39 12.64 -9.80 7.76
C ASN A 39 12.86 -8.45 8.44
N ILE A 40 14.10 -8.08 8.74
CA ILE A 40 14.43 -6.76 9.29
C ILE A 40 14.10 -5.67 8.26
N PHE A 41 14.48 -5.88 7.00
CA PHE A 41 14.12 -4.96 5.91
C PHE A 41 12.60 -4.76 5.85
N ARG A 42 11.79 -5.83 5.83
CA ARG A 42 10.33 -5.74 5.80
C ARG A 42 9.77 -4.98 7.01
N ARG A 43 10.26 -5.26 8.21
CA ARG A 43 9.82 -4.61 9.47
C ARG A 43 10.11 -3.12 9.52
N ILE A 44 11.23 -2.66 8.97
CA ILE A 44 11.55 -1.23 8.92
C ILE A 44 10.83 -0.57 7.74
N ASN A 45 10.85 -1.22 6.57
CA ASN A 45 10.26 -0.69 5.36
C ASN A 45 8.74 -0.49 5.48
N LYS A 46 8.02 -1.33 6.24
CA LYS A 46 6.58 -1.13 6.47
C LYS A 46 6.27 0.21 7.15
N GLU A 47 7.06 0.60 8.15
CA GLU A 47 6.87 1.87 8.87
C GLU A 47 7.14 3.05 7.94
N VAL A 48 8.19 2.93 7.11
CA VAL A 48 8.56 3.94 6.11
C VAL A 48 7.49 4.07 5.02
N ALA A 49 6.96 2.95 4.52
CA ALA A 49 5.91 2.94 3.51
C ALA A 49 4.58 3.48 4.05
N GLU A 50 4.26 3.17 5.31
CA GLU A 50 3.05 3.64 5.97
C GLU A 50 2.95 5.16 5.99
N LEU A 51 4.08 5.88 6.13
CA LEU A 51 4.09 7.35 6.04
C LEU A 51 3.51 7.86 4.70
N LEU A 52 3.86 7.21 3.59
CA LEU A 52 3.34 7.57 2.27
C LEU A 52 1.87 7.13 2.12
N TRP A 53 1.48 6.00 2.69
CA TRP A 53 0.09 5.53 2.67
C TRP A 53 -0.83 6.45 3.45
N LEU A 54 -0.37 6.98 4.59
CA LEU A 54 -1.11 7.92 5.42
C LEU A 54 -1.42 9.23 4.67
N GLU A 55 -0.52 9.71 3.81
CA GLU A 55 -0.80 10.90 2.98
C GLU A 55 -1.98 10.66 2.02
N ILE A 56 -2.04 9.47 1.41
CA ILE A 56 -3.12 9.10 0.50
C ILE A 56 -4.44 8.85 1.27
N VAL A 57 -4.37 8.16 2.40
CA VAL A 57 -5.52 7.95 3.29
C VAL A 57 -6.07 9.28 3.80
N TRP A 58 -5.20 10.21 4.21
CA TRP A 58 -5.59 11.55 4.62
C TRP A 58 -6.31 12.31 3.50
N LEU A 59 -5.80 12.22 2.26
CA LEU A 59 -6.43 12.87 1.12
C LEU A 59 -7.84 12.30 0.85
N PHE A 60 -7.99 10.98 0.95
CA PHE A 60 -9.24 10.27 0.67
C PHE A 60 -10.28 10.43 1.78
N ASP A 61 -9.92 10.13 3.02
CA ASP A 61 -10.83 10.10 4.17
C ASP A 61 -11.13 11.52 4.67
N TRP A 62 -10.09 12.32 4.93
CA TRP A 62 -10.25 13.65 5.54
C TRP A 62 -10.47 14.77 4.52
N TRP A 63 -9.59 14.93 3.53
CA TRP A 63 -9.65 16.06 2.61
C TRP A 63 -10.80 15.95 1.61
N ALA A 64 -10.98 14.78 0.99
CA ALA A 64 -12.10 14.51 0.09
C ALA A 64 -13.40 14.18 0.84
N ASN A 65 -13.35 14.03 2.17
CA ASN A 65 -14.49 13.76 3.04
C ASN A 65 -15.27 12.50 2.62
N VAL A 66 -14.55 11.45 2.19
CA VAL A 66 -15.15 10.17 1.81
C VAL A 66 -15.47 9.38 3.07
N LYS A 67 -16.77 9.15 3.33
CA LYS A 67 -17.21 8.37 4.48
C LYS A 67 -17.13 6.88 4.19
N VAL A 68 -16.21 6.19 4.86
CA VAL A 68 -16.14 4.72 4.87
C VAL A 68 -16.86 4.19 6.10
N GLU A 69 -17.93 3.41 5.89
CA GLU A 69 -18.69 2.75 6.95
C GLU A 69 -18.46 1.24 6.89
N LEU A 70 -18.12 0.63 8.03
CA LEU A 70 -17.88 -0.81 8.14
C LEU A 70 -19.07 -1.46 8.84
N TYR A 71 -19.64 -2.47 8.19
CA TYR A 71 -20.71 -3.31 8.74
C TYR A 71 -20.15 -4.72 8.92
N THR A 72 -19.98 -5.14 10.17
CA THR A 72 -19.45 -6.46 10.54
C THR A 72 -19.88 -6.82 11.96
N ASP A 73 -19.82 -8.10 12.32
CA ASP A 73 -20.09 -8.55 13.68
C ASP A 73 -18.91 -8.23 14.63
N GLN A 74 -19.16 -8.30 15.93
CA GLN A 74 -18.18 -7.92 16.95
C GLN A 74 -16.98 -8.86 17.02
N GLU A 75 -17.17 -10.15 16.70
CA GLU A 75 -16.11 -11.15 16.71
C GLU A 75 -15.11 -10.86 15.58
N THR A 76 -15.62 -10.68 14.36
CA THR A 76 -14.82 -10.29 13.20
C THR A 76 -14.10 -8.97 13.44
N TYR A 77 -14.79 -7.94 13.94
CA TYR A 77 -14.17 -6.65 14.27
C TYR A 77 -13.03 -6.81 15.29
N GLY A 78 -13.19 -7.69 16.27
CA GLY A 78 -12.22 -7.95 17.33
C GLY A 78 -10.91 -8.56 16.83
N ILE A 79 -10.90 -9.27 15.70
CA ILE A 79 -9.72 -9.93 15.11
C ILE A 79 -9.07 -9.15 13.97
N MET A 80 -9.76 -8.15 13.39
CA MET A 80 -9.19 -7.35 12.30
C MET A 80 -7.86 -6.71 12.68
N GLY A 81 -6.87 -6.80 11.78
CA GLY A 81 -5.53 -6.26 11.97
C GLY A 81 -4.63 -7.08 12.90
N LYS A 82 -5.13 -8.13 13.54
CA LYS A 82 -4.38 -8.97 14.50
C LYS A 82 -3.84 -10.28 13.89
N GLU A 83 -4.31 -10.64 12.71
CA GLU A 83 -3.89 -11.84 11.99
C GLU A 83 -3.67 -11.57 10.50
N PRO A 84 -2.88 -12.40 9.80
CA PRO A 84 -2.80 -12.36 8.35
C PRO A 84 -4.17 -12.64 7.73
N ALA A 85 -4.64 -11.76 6.85
CA ALA A 85 -5.92 -11.90 6.18
C ALA A 85 -5.79 -11.69 4.67
N LEU A 86 -6.57 -12.43 3.90
CA LEU A 86 -6.77 -12.20 2.47
C LEU A 86 -8.10 -11.47 2.26
N ILE A 87 -8.04 -10.24 1.78
CA ILE A 87 -9.23 -9.43 1.49
C ILE A 87 -9.56 -9.56 0.01
N ILE A 88 -10.76 -10.05 -0.29
CA ILE A 88 -11.31 -10.12 -1.64
C ILE A 88 -12.50 -9.17 -1.70
N SER A 89 -12.46 -8.23 -2.63
CA SER A 89 -13.53 -7.24 -2.84
C SER A 89 -14.00 -7.28 -4.29
N ASN A 90 -15.26 -6.93 -4.51
CA ASN A 90 -15.69 -6.49 -5.84
C ASN A 90 -14.91 -5.22 -6.23
N HIS A 91 -14.67 -5.04 -7.53
CA HIS A 91 -13.97 -3.88 -8.08
C HIS A 91 -14.90 -3.14 -9.05
N ARG A 92 -15.40 -1.99 -8.60
CA ARG A 92 -16.37 -1.12 -9.28
C ARG A 92 -15.73 0.20 -9.75
N SER A 93 -14.71 0.68 -9.03
CA SER A 93 -14.02 1.94 -9.30
C SER A 93 -12.51 1.79 -9.13
N ASP A 94 -11.76 2.62 -9.86
CA ASP A 94 -10.28 2.64 -9.85
C ASP A 94 -9.69 2.99 -8.47
N ILE A 95 -10.49 3.56 -7.57
CA ILE A 95 -10.07 3.99 -6.23
C ILE A 95 -10.59 3.09 -5.10
N ASP A 96 -11.29 1.99 -5.41
CA ASP A 96 -11.90 1.11 -4.38
C ASP A 96 -10.88 0.56 -3.38
N TRP A 97 -9.64 0.36 -3.83
CA TRP A 97 -8.55 -0.14 -2.99
C TRP A 97 -8.21 0.80 -1.83
N LEU A 98 -8.52 2.10 -1.94
CA LEU A 98 -8.34 3.07 -0.86
C LEU A 98 -9.27 2.80 0.33
N VAL A 99 -10.46 2.23 0.09
CA VAL A 99 -11.35 1.80 1.17
C VAL A 99 -10.67 0.74 2.03
N GLY A 100 -9.98 -0.22 1.40
CA GLY A 100 -9.20 -1.23 2.10
C GLY A 100 -8.06 -0.63 2.94
N TRP A 101 -7.39 0.42 2.45
CA TRP A 101 -6.35 1.13 3.19
C TRP A 101 -6.90 1.95 4.35
N VAL A 102 -8.06 2.59 4.19
CA VAL A 102 -8.75 3.26 5.31
C VAL A 102 -9.09 2.24 6.41
N LEU A 103 -9.62 1.07 6.04
CA LEU A 103 -9.89 0.01 7.02
C LEU A 103 -8.61 -0.49 7.69
N ALA A 104 -7.53 -0.71 6.93
CA ALA A 104 -6.24 -1.13 7.47
C ALA A 104 -5.63 -0.09 8.42
N GLN A 105 -5.80 1.20 8.12
CA GLN A 105 -5.42 2.29 9.01
C GLN A 105 -6.21 2.21 10.32
N ARG A 106 -7.53 2.05 10.25
CA ARG A 106 -8.41 2.05 11.44
C ARG A 106 -8.07 0.92 12.41
N VAL A 107 -7.52 -0.19 11.92
CA VAL A 107 -7.12 -1.36 12.72
C VAL A 107 -5.60 -1.45 12.92
N GLY A 108 -4.83 -0.43 12.54
CA GLY A 108 -3.41 -0.30 12.85
C GLY A 108 -2.48 -1.23 12.07
N CYS A 109 -2.84 -1.62 10.84
CA CYS A 109 -2.04 -2.53 10.01
C CYS A 109 -1.71 -1.99 8.60
N LEU A 110 -1.88 -0.69 8.36
CA LEU A 110 -1.72 -0.06 7.03
C LEU A 110 -0.37 -0.38 6.37
N GLY A 111 0.76 -0.25 7.07
CA GLY A 111 2.08 -0.54 6.52
C GLY A 111 2.30 -2.02 6.14
N ASN A 112 1.49 -2.94 6.67
CA ASN A 112 1.53 -4.37 6.35
C ASN A 112 0.64 -4.75 5.17
N THR A 113 -0.07 -3.80 4.56
CA THR A 113 -0.95 -4.11 3.42
C THR A 113 -0.13 -4.47 2.18
N ILE A 114 -0.55 -5.55 1.50
CA ILE A 114 0.07 -6.02 0.25
C ILE A 114 -1.02 -6.01 -0.81
N ALA A 115 -0.81 -5.23 -1.86
CA ALA A 115 -1.73 -5.15 -2.98
C ALA A 115 -1.33 -6.07 -4.14
N LEU A 116 -2.33 -6.63 -4.82
CA LEU A 116 -2.17 -7.18 -6.16
C LEU A 116 -2.38 -6.05 -7.16
N ALA A 117 -1.29 -5.52 -7.72
CA ALA A 117 -1.29 -4.33 -8.55
C ALA A 117 -1.05 -4.66 -10.02
N LYS A 118 -1.57 -3.84 -10.93
CA LYS A 118 -1.23 -3.93 -12.36
C LYS A 118 0.25 -3.63 -12.54
N LYS A 119 0.99 -4.45 -13.31
CA LYS A 119 2.42 -4.26 -13.56
C LYS A 119 2.78 -2.86 -14.04
N SER A 120 1.92 -2.22 -14.84
CA SER A 120 2.16 -0.84 -15.29
C SER A 120 2.28 0.17 -14.15
N LEU A 121 1.63 -0.06 -13.00
CA LEU A 121 1.74 0.81 -11.83
C LEU A 121 3.14 0.78 -11.22
N SER A 122 3.88 -0.33 -11.35
CA SER A 122 5.25 -0.42 -10.82
C SER A 122 6.25 0.53 -11.49
N TYR A 123 5.92 1.05 -12.68
CA TYR A 123 6.74 2.04 -13.37
C TYR A 123 6.45 3.48 -12.92
N LEU A 124 5.39 3.71 -12.13
CA LEU A 124 5.08 5.04 -11.63
C LEU A 124 6.07 5.40 -10.51
N PRO A 125 6.70 6.59 -10.58
CA PRO A 125 7.54 7.06 -9.48
C PRO A 125 6.70 7.27 -8.21
N VAL A 126 7.36 7.33 -7.07
CA VAL A 126 6.71 7.47 -5.75
C VAL A 126 5.90 6.23 -5.36
N LEU A 127 4.67 6.14 -5.86
CA LEU A 127 3.71 5.12 -5.46
C LEU A 127 4.10 3.73 -5.97
N GLY A 128 4.41 3.61 -7.25
CA GLY A 128 4.78 2.34 -7.88
C GLY A 128 6.07 1.75 -7.32
N TRP A 129 7.08 2.60 -7.13
CA TRP A 129 8.35 2.21 -6.52
C TRP A 129 8.16 1.82 -5.05
N SER A 130 7.37 2.58 -4.28
CA SER A 130 7.10 2.24 -2.87
C SER A 130 6.33 0.92 -2.74
N MET A 131 5.34 0.67 -3.60
CA MET A 131 4.63 -0.60 -3.69
C MET A 131 5.60 -1.77 -3.98
N TRP A 132 6.55 -1.57 -4.89
CA TRP A 132 7.57 -2.57 -5.20
C TRP A 132 8.48 -2.88 -4.00
N PHE A 133 9.02 -1.85 -3.33
CA PHE A 133 9.85 -2.04 -2.13
C PHE A 133 9.08 -2.73 -0.99
N SER A 134 7.78 -2.47 -0.89
CA SER A 134 6.88 -3.05 0.12
C SER A 134 6.41 -4.47 -0.22
N GLY A 135 6.77 -5.00 -1.39
CA GLY A 135 6.45 -6.38 -1.77
C GLY A 135 5.03 -6.57 -2.32
N CYS A 136 4.39 -5.50 -2.80
CA CYS A 136 3.17 -5.61 -3.61
C CYS A 136 3.43 -6.44 -4.87
N ILE A 137 2.45 -7.26 -5.27
CA ILE A 137 2.60 -8.23 -6.35
C ILE A 137 2.12 -7.60 -7.65
N SER A 138 3.03 -7.42 -8.60
CA SER A 138 2.75 -6.89 -9.93
C SER A 138 2.22 -7.98 -10.87
N LEU A 139 1.06 -7.76 -11.48
CA LEU A 139 0.38 -8.69 -12.38
C LEU A 139 0.33 -8.17 -13.83
N GLU A 140 0.57 -9.07 -14.78
CA GLU A 140 0.49 -8.84 -16.24
C GLU A 140 -0.96 -8.84 -16.76
N ARG A 141 -1.93 -9.21 -15.92
CA ARG A 141 -3.34 -9.43 -16.30
C ARG A 141 -3.51 -10.60 -17.28
N SER A 142 -2.66 -11.62 -17.11
CA SER A 142 -2.71 -12.84 -17.91
C SER A 142 -2.42 -14.04 -17.02
N TRP A 143 -3.43 -14.89 -16.81
CA TRP A 143 -3.33 -16.04 -15.90
C TRP A 143 -2.09 -16.90 -16.17
N ASN A 144 -1.83 -17.23 -17.44
CA ASN A 144 -0.69 -18.05 -17.84
C ASN A 144 0.67 -17.47 -17.41
N LYS A 145 0.77 -16.14 -17.27
CA LYS A 145 1.98 -15.46 -16.80
C LYS A 145 1.99 -15.30 -15.27
N ASP A 146 0.82 -15.01 -14.71
CA ASP A 146 0.69 -14.54 -13.33
C ASP A 146 0.54 -15.69 -12.31
N GLU A 147 0.06 -16.88 -12.71
CA GLU A 147 -0.22 -17.99 -11.80
C GLU A 147 1.00 -18.38 -10.94
N ASN A 148 2.16 -18.58 -11.59
CA ASN A 148 3.39 -18.97 -10.91
C ASN A 148 3.94 -17.85 -10.01
N ILE A 149 3.78 -16.59 -10.44
CA ILE A 149 4.21 -15.42 -9.67
C ILE A 149 3.35 -15.31 -8.40
N LEU A 150 2.03 -15.40 -8.55
CA LEU A 150 1.08 -15.36 -7.43
C LEU A 150 1.37 -16.46 -6.41
N LYS A 151 1.50 -17.72 -6.85
CA LYS A 151 1.82 -18.86 -5.97
C LYS A 151 3.10 -18.62 -5.17
N LYS A 152 4.15 -18.17 -5.84
CA LYS A 152 5.46 -17.95 -5.22
C LYS A 152 5.44 -16.78 -4.23
N GLU A 153 4.93 -15.63 -4.63
CA GLU A 153 4.97 -14.41 -3.81
C GLU A 153 4.03 -14.51 -2.61
N LEU A 154 2.81 -15.06 -2.78
CA LEU A 154 1.89 -15.30 -1.67
C LEU A 154 2.49 -16.27 -0.64
N ALA A 155 3.10 -17.37 -1.09
CA ALA A 155 3.78 -18.29 -0.18
C ALA A 155 4.93 -17.60 0.60
N SER A 156 5.71 -16.73 -0.07
CA SER A 156 6.78 -15.98 0.58
C SER A 156 6.28 -14.98 1.62
N HIS A 157 5.05 -14.47 1.49
CA HIS A 157 4.47 -13.55 2.46
C HIS A 157 3.88 -14.29 3.65
N ILE A 158 3.20 -15.41 3.43
CA ILE A 158 2.65 -16.24 4.51
C ILE A 158 3.76 -16.81 5.41
N GLN A 159 4.90 -17.25 4.85
CA GLN A 159 6.02 -17.82 5.62
C GLN A 159 6.87 -16.80 6.36
N SER A 160 6.59 -15.50 6.23
CA SER A 160 7.39 -14.43 6.84
C SER A 160 6.83 -13.83 8.12
N PHE A 161 5.70 -14.38 8.58
CA PHE A 161 5.10 -14.17 9.90
C PHE A 161 5.57 -15.25 10.87
#